data_AF-A0A8J2R732-F1
#
_entry.id   AF-A0A8J2R732-F1
#
_cell.length_a   1.000
_cell.length_b   1.000
_cell.length_c   1.000
_cell.angle_alpha   90.00
_cell.angle_beta   90.00
_cell.angle_gamma   90.00
#
_symmetry.space_group_name_H-M   'P 1'
#
loop_
_entity.id
_entity.type
_entity.pdbx_description
1 polymer ?
#
loop_
_entity_poly.entity_id
_entity_poly.type
_entity_poly.pdbx_seq_one_letter_code
_entity_poly.pdbx_strand_id
1 'polypeptide(L)'
;MNLPHHDPPHSSVVSFQTVRQLTSTLFFLLFVPLFFVTTVSAIDCFKCVSVNGENPACEDPFHNNFTSDLLESPCLGGRKGRNGLFPATACLKLAGRYADGNYEKMVIRTCALDSGTLTLDTELVRMSHCGSFVLDGRYVNGCLQSCDDGDGCNSAPSDRSSWLRTAAASVTISLILLANRMPFHIFR
;
A
#
# COMPACT_ATOMS: atom_id res chain seq x y z
N MET A 1 38.07 -39.87 61.33
CA MET A 1 38.18 -39.73 59.86
C MET A 1 37.10 -38.78 59.38
N ASN A 2 37.50 -37.67 58.76
CA ASN A 2 36.63 -36.74 58.05
C ASN A 2 36.14 -37.34 56.73
N LEU A 3 34.94 -36.95 56.30
CA LEU A 3 34.64 -36.75 54.88
C LEU A 3 33.69 -35.55 54.73
N PRO A 4 34.09 -34.45 54.08
CA PRO A 4 33.20 -33.35 53.76
C PRO A 4 32.43 -33.66 52.47
N HIS A 5 31.12 -33.38 52.50
CA HIS A 5 30.25 -33.42 51.34
C HIS A 5 30.58 -32.22 50.43
N HIS A 6 31.03 -32.49 49.21
CA HIS A 6 31.29 -31.48 48.20
C HIS A 6 30.00 -31.23 47.40
N ASP A 7 29.36 -30.08 47.60
CA ASP A 7 28.31 -29.61 46.70
C ASP A 7 28.93 -29.21 45.34
N PRO A 8 28.32 -29.61 44.20
CA PRO A 8 28.82 -29.23 42.89
C PRO A 8 28.55 -27.74 42.60
N PRO A 9 29.39 -27.08 41.79
CA PRO A 9 29.33 -25.64 41.58
C PRO A 9 28.10 -25.24 40.76
N HIS A 10 27.29 -24.32 41.31
CA HIS A 10 26.14 -23.64 40.67
C HIS A 10 26.49 -22.78 39.43
N SER A 11 27.74 -22.79 38.97
CA SER A 11 28.27 -21.87 37.96
C SER A 11 27.91 -22.23 36.52
N SER A 12 27.60 -23.50 36.23
CA SER A 12 27.33 -23.99 34.86
C SER A 12 25.93 -23.63 34.35
N VAL A 13 24.94 -23.51 35.24
CA VAL A 13 23.55 -23.20 34.87
C VAL A 13 23.37 -21.73 34.48
N VAL A 14 24.09 -20.82 35.16
CA VAL A 14 24.07 -19.38 34.86
C VAL A 14 24.68 -19.08 33.49
N SER A 15 25.72 -19.83 33.09
CA SER A 15 26.36 -19.70 31.77
C SER A 15 25.45 -20.13 30.62
N PHE A 16 24.64 -21.19 30.79
CA PHE A 16 23.72 -21.62 29.75
C PHE A 16 22.53 -20.67 29.59
N GLN A 17 22.00 -20.12 30.69
CA GLN A 17 20.89 -19.16 30.63
C GLN A 17 21.30 -17.83 29.97
N THR A 18 22.48 -17.32 30.28
CA THR A 18 23.02 -16.08 29.70
C THR A 18 23.32 -16.21 28.21
N VAL A 19 23.89 -17.33 27.76
CA VAL A 19 24.13 -17.60 26.32
C VAL A 19 22.81 -17.72 25.55
N ARG A 20 21.78 -18.33 26.14
CA ARG A 20 20.45 -18.47 25.53
C ARG A 20 19.72 -17.13 25.42
N GLN A 21 19.90 -16.24 26.39
CA GLN A 21 19.36 -14.88 26.32
C GLN A 21 20.11 -14.02 25.29
N LEU A 22 21.45 -14.08 25.25
CA LEU A 22 22.27 -13.35 24.29
C LEU A 22 21.99 -13.76 22.83
N THR A 23 21.80 -15.05 22.58
CA THR A 23 21.45 -15.55 21.24
C THR A 23 20.05 -15.12 20.82
N SER A 24 19.08 -15.13 21.73
CA SER A 24 17.71 -14.65 21.48
C SER A 24 17.66 -13.14 21.23
N THR A 25 18.39 -12.33 22.00
CA THR A 25 18.45 -10.88 21.81
C THR A 25 19.17 -10.50 20.51
N LEU A 26 20.27 -11.18 20.15
CA LEU A 26 20.92 -10.99 18.84
C LEU A 26 19.98 -11.37 17.69
N PHE A 27 19.24 -12.47 17.80
CA PHE A 27 18.27 -12.87 16.78
C PHE A 27 17.16 -11.83 16.63
N PHE A 28 16.64 -11.29 17.73
CA PHE A 28 15.66 -10.22 17.71
C PHE A 28 16.22 -8.93 17.07
N LEU A 29 17.42 -8.50 17.45
CA LEU A 29 18.06 -7.31 16.89
C LEU A 29 18.36 -7.42 15.39
N LEU A 30 18.58 -8.64 14.89
CA LEU A 30 18.97 -8.89 13.50
C LEU A 30 17.77 -9.19 12.59
N PHE A 31 16.77 -9.94 13.06
CA PHE A 31 15.63 -10.40 12.24
C PHE A 31 14.36 -9.56 12.37
N VAL A 32 14.13 -8.88 13.50
CA VAL A 32 12.96 -7.98 13.64
C VAL A 32 13.02 -6.77 12.70
N PRO A 33 14.16 -6.07 12.48
CA PRO A 33 14.16 -4.93 11.55
C PRO A 33 13.90 -5.34 10.09
N LEU A 34 14.26 -6.57 9.69
CA LEU A 34 13.94 -7.13 8.37
C LEU A 34 12.42 -7.28 8.16
N PHE A 35 11.66 -7.50 9.23
CA PHE A 35 10.20 -7.63 9.19
C PHE A 35 9.47 -6.28 9.02
N PHE A 36 10.14 -5.17 9.37
CA PHE A 36 9.59 -3.81 9.26
C PHE A 36 10.07 -3.06 8.01
N VAL A 37 10.73 -3.73 7.06
CA VAL A 37 11.05 -3.12 5.77
C VAL A 37 9.73 -2.91 5.01
N THR A 38 9.17 -1.70 5.10
CA THR A 38 8.01 -1.32 4.30
C THR A 38 8.46 -1.12 2.87
N THR A 39 8.18 -2.09 2.01
CA THR A 39 8.34 -1.93 0.56
C THR A 39 7.33 -0.90 0.06
N VAL A 40 7.80 0.19 -0.53
CA VAL A 40 6.94 1.14 -1.26
C VAL A 40 6.72 0.57 -2.66
N SER A 41 5.54 0.02 -2.91
CA SER A 41 5.13 -0.39 -4.26
C SER A 41 4.40 0.76 -4.94
N ALA A 42 4.64 0.96 -6.24
CA ALA A 42 3.69 1.69 -7.07
C ALA A 42 2.41 0.83 -7.20
N ILE A 43 1.27 1.50 -7.37
CA ILE A 43 0.05 0.83 -7.82
C ILE A 43 0.08 0.68 -9.35
N ASP A 44 -0.74 -0.22 -9.88
CA ASP A 44 -0.96 -0.39 -11.31
C ASP A 44 -2.29 0.26 -11.71
N CYS A 45 -2.32 1.06 -12.78
CA CYS A 45 -3.55 1.70 -13.24
C CYS A 45 -3.75 1.49 -14.73
N PHE A 46 -5.01 1.50 -15.15
CA PHE A 46 -5.33 1.65 -16.55
C PHE A 46 -4.87 3.03 -17.04
N LYS A 47 -4.13 3.05 -18.15
CA LYS A 47 -3.59 4.27 -18.74
C LYS A 47 -3.98 4.33 -20.21
N CYS A 48 -4.91 5.23 -20.54
CA CYS A 48 -5.45 5.33 -21.89
C CYS A 48 -6.16 6.66 -22.10
N VAL A 49 -6.31 7.04 -23.36
CA VAL A 49 -7.13 8.17 -23.80
C VAL A 49 -8.05 7.67 -24.91
N SER A 50 -9.30 8.12 -24.88
CA SER A 50 -10.27 7.97 -25.96
C SER A 50 -11.00 9.29 -26.16
N VAL A 51 -11.03 9.76 -27.40
CA VAL A 51 -11.83 10.91 -27.83
C VAL A 51 -12.81 10.40 -28.87
N ASN A 52 -14.10 10.72 -28.72
CA ASN A 52 -15.19 10.24 -29.57
C ASN A 52 -15.22 8.72 -29.80
N GLY A 53 -14.71 7.92 -28.85
CA GLY A 53 -14.70 6.46 -28.97
C GLY A 53 -13.59 5.89 -29.86
N GLU A 54 -12.57 6.67 -30.21
CA GLU A 54 -11.42 6.19 -30.99
C GLU A 54 -10.67 5.03 -30.35
N ASN A 55 -10.78 4.88 -29.02
CA ASN A 55 -10.22 3.75 -28.28
C ASN A 55 -11.31 3.03 -27.46
N PRO A 56 -12.03 2.06 -28.05
CA PRO A 56 -13.11 1.33 -27.38
C PRO A 56 -12.68 0.58 -26.12
N ALA A 57 -11.41 0.16 -26.03
CA ALA A 57 -10.87 -0.50 -24.83
C ALA A 57 -10.79 0.46 -23.62
N CYS A 58 -10.68 1.76 -23.88
CA CYS A 58 -10.69 2.81 -22.87
C CYS A 58 -12.11 3.35 -22.59
N GLU A 59 -13.14 2.88 -23.26
CA GLU A 59 -14.51 3.38 -23.03
C GLU A 59 -15.21 2.61 -21.90
N ASP A 60 -16.34 3.15 -21.44
CA ASP A 60 -17.27 2.43 -20.57
C ASP A 60 -18.45 1.89 -21.39
N PRO A 61 -18.99 0.69 -21.07
CA PRO A 61 -18.54 -0.25 -20.04
C PRO A 61 -17.16 -0.82 -20.31
N PHE A 62 -16.38 -1.06 -19.27
CA PHE A 62 -15.01 -1.53 -19.42
C PHE A 62 -14.99 -3.01 -19.84
N HIS A 63 -14.40 -3.28 -21.01
CA HIS A 63 -14.36 -4.63 -21.58
C HIS A 63 -13.07 -5.34 -21.17
N ASN A 64 -13.19 -6.40 -20.36
CA ASN A 64 -12.08 -7.20 -19.82
C ASN A 64 -11.16 -7.86 -20.86
N ASN A 65 -11.57 -7.92 -22.14
CA ASN A 65 -10.78 -8.57 -23.19
C ASN A 65 -9.55 -7.73 -23.61
N PHE A 66 -9.51 -6.44 -23.27
CA PHE A 66 -8.44 -5.52 -23.68
C PHE A 66 -7.58 -5.03 -22.51
N THR A 67 -7.81 -5.57 -21.31
CA THR A 67 -7.39 -4.90 -20.07
C THR A 67 -5.95 -5.12 -19.70
N SER A 68 -5.31 -6.22 -20.16
CA SER A 68 -3.88 -6.43 -19.92
C SER A 68 -3.03 -5.34 -20.58
N ASP A 69 -3.43 -4.91 -21.78
CA ASP A 69 -2.62 -4.01 -22.60
C ASP A 69 -2.77 -2.54 -22.17
N LEU A 70 -3.85 -2.22 -21.45
CA LEU A 70 -4.09 -0.88 -20.91
C LEU A 70 -3.55 -0.72 -19.48
N LEU A 71 -3.21 -1.82 -18.79
CA LEU A 71 -2.73 -1.78 -17.41
C LEU A 71 -1.24 -1.44 -17.40
N GLU A 72 -0.89 -0.31 -16.81
CA GLU A 72 0.49 0.13 -16.65
C GLU A 72 1.03 -0.37 -15.29
N SER A 73 2.13 -1.14 -15.33
CA SER A 73 2.82 -1.66 -14.14
C SER A 73 4.36 -1.54 -14.27
N PRO A 74 5.06 -0.88 -13.34
CA PRO A 74 4.54 -0.02 -12.28
C PRO A 74 3.97 1.28 -12.85
N CYS A 75 2.82 1.75 -12.36
CA CYS A 75 2.26 3.01 -12.84
C CYS A 75 3.07 4.19 -12.30
N LEU A 76 3.56 5.04 -13.21
CA LEU A 76 4.32 6.23 -12.86
C LEU A 76 3.60 7.50 -13.32
N GLY A 77 3.54 8.49 -12.43
CA GLY A 77 2.91 9.79 -12.68
C GLY A 77 3.85 10.97 -12.42
N GLY A 78 3.55 12.11 -13.02
CA GLY A 78 4.24 13.37 -12.73
C GLY A 78 3.83 13.93 -11.36
N ARG A 79 4.73 14.66 -10.71
CA ARG A 79 4.45 15.40 -9.46
C ARG A 79 4.63 16.90 -9.69
N LYS A 80 3.64 17.69 -9.30
CA LYS A 80 3.72 19.16 -9.40
C LYS A 80 4.98 19.68 -8.70
N GLY A 81 5.73 20.53 -9.38
CA GLY A 81 6.95 21.15 -8.84
C GLY A 81 8.17 20.22 -8.77
N ARG A 82 8.14 19.04 -9.40
CA ARG A 82 9.32 18.17 -9.53
C ARG A 82 9.45 17.64 -10.96
N ASN A 83 10.69 17.53 -11.42
CA ASN A 83 11.00 16.93 -12.71
C ASN A 83 11.13 15.40 -12.55
N GLY A 84 10.61 14.66 -13.51
CA GLY A 84 10.66 13.19 -13.54
C GLY A 84 9.34 12.53 -13.17
N LEU A 85 9.35 11.20 -13.25
CA LEU A 85 8.23 10.33 -12.97
C LEU A 85 8.38 9.69 -11.59
N PHE A 86 7.26 9.58 -10.86
CA PHE A 86 7.22 9.05 -9.51
C PHE A 86 6.22 7.89 -9.42
N PRO A 87 6.46 6.89 -8.55
CA PRO A 87 5.52 5.81 -8.26
C PRO A 87 4.14 6.35 -7.92
N ALA A 88 3.13 6.02 -8.71
CA ALA A 88 1.78 6.50 -8.48
C ALA A 88 1.18 5.90 -7.19
N THR A 89 0.28 6.65 -6.57
CA THR A 89 -0.45 6.24 -5.35
C THR A 89 -1.96 6.21 -5.57
N ALA A 90 -2.45 6.66 -6.72
CA ALA A 90 -3.86 6.64 -7.07
C ALA A 90 -4.07 6.56 -8.59
N CYS A 91 -5.19 5.96 -8.98
CA CYS A 91 -5.66 5.93 -10.36
C CYS A 91 -6.71 7.01 -10.57
N LEU A 92 -6.61 7.74 -11.68
CA LEU A 92 -7.61 8.72 -12.08
C LEU A 92 -8.34 8.24 -13.32
N LYS A 93 -9.66 8.43 -13.32
CA LYS A 93 -10.51 8.31 -14.50
C LYS A 93 -11.33 9.57 -14.68
N LEU A 94 -11.16 10.20 -15.83
CA LEU A 94 -11.93 11.33 -16.29
C LEU A 94 -12.88 10.86 -17.40
N ALA A 95 -14.17 11.15 -17.29
CA ALA A 95 -15.13 10.87 -18.34
C ALA A 95 -16.08 12.06 -18.50
N GLY A 96 -16.22 12.58 -19.71
CA GLY A 96 -17.02 13.79 -19.93
C GLY A 96 -17.17 14.16 -21.39
N ARG A 97 -17.64 15.39 -21.62
CA ARG A 97 -17.74 16.01 -22.94
C ARG A 97 -17.14 17.40 -22.93
N TYR A 98 -16.47 17.78 -24.02
CA TYR A 98 -16.02 19.16 -24.20
C TYR A 98 -17.22 20.09 -24.41
N ALA A 99 -17.18 21.28 -23.83
CA ALA A 99 -18.22 22.30 -23.91
C ALA A 99 -17.92 23.39 -24.96
N ASP A 100 -17.00 23.12 -25.88
CA ASP A 100 -16.52 24.04 -26.92
C ASP A 100 -17.36 24.01 -28.22
N GLY A 101 -18.55 23.41 -28.17
CA GLY A 101 -19.52 23.38 -29.27
C GLY A 101 -19.57 22.06 -30.03
N ASN A 102 -18.49 21.27 -30.05
CA ASN A 102 -18.47 19.97 -30.73
C ASN A 102 -19.00 18.82 -29.84
N TYR A 103 -19.15 19.05 -28.53
CA TYR A 103 -19.66 18.07 -27.55
C TYR A 103 -18.98 16.70 -27.60
N GLU A 104 -17.70 16.69 -27.97
CA GLU A 104 -16.91 15.47 -28.15
C GLU A 104 -16.80 14.72 -26.84
N LYS A 105 -17.10 13.42 -26.87
CA LYS A 105 -16.96 12.56 -25.70
C LYS A 105 -15.48 12.31 -25.45
N MET A 106 -15.06 12.32 -24.20
CA MET A 106 -13.70 11.98 -23.83
C MET A 106 -13.67 11.07 -22.61
N VAL A 107 -12.74 10.12 -22.63
CA VAL A 107 -12.38 9.29 -21.48
C VAL A 107 -10.87 9.25 -21.36
N ILE A 108 -10.35 9.60 -20.18
CA ILE A 108 -8.92 9.56 -19.86
C ILE A 108 -8.75 8.72 -18.61
N ARG A 109 -7.85 7.75 -18.64
CA ARG A 109 -7.34 7.08 -17.44
C ARG A 109 -5.85 7.31 -17.32
N THR A 110 -5.37 7.64 -16.13
CA THR A 110 -3.96 7.94 -15.88
C THR A 110 -3.53 7.56 -14.47
N CYS A 111 -2.24 7.31 -14.30
CA CYS A 111 -1.60 7.28 -13.00
C CYS A 111 -1.56 8.70 -12.42
N ALA A 112 -1.76 8.82 -11.11
CA ALA A 112 -1.55 10.07 -10.40
C ALA A 112 -0.86 9.85 -9.05
N LEU A 113 -0.18 10.90 -8.60
CA LEU A 113 0.44 10.94 -7.29
C LEU A 113 -0.30 11.97 -6.44
N ASP A 114 -0.71 11.57 -5.24
CA ASP A 114 -1.12 12.53 -4.23
C ASP A 114 0.11 13.37 -3.81
N SER A 115 0.11 14.67 -4.11
CA SER A 115 1.28 15.52 -3.89
C SER A 115 1.44 15.92 -2.41
N GLY A 116 0.48 15.58 -1.55
CA GLY A 116 0.55 15.84 -0.10
C GLY A 116 0.26 17.30 0.27
N THR A 117 -0.31 18.09 -0.63
CA THR A 117 -0.56 19.53 -0.43
C THR A 117 -1.75 19.72 0.50
N LEU A 118 -1.68 20.73 1.39
CA LEU A 118 -2.68 21.01 2.44
C LEU A 118 -4.06 21.49 1.93
N THR A 119 -4.22 21.67 0.62
CA THR A 119 -5.48 22.11 0.01
C THR A 119 -6.11 20.96 -0.77
N LEU A 120 -7.09 20.31 -0.12
CA LEU A 120 -7.97 19.28 -0.70
C LEU A 120 -8.60 19.71 -2.04
N ASP A 121 -8.74 21.01 -2.27
CA ASP A 121 -9.40 21.61 -3.44
C ASP A 121 -8.48 21.76 -4.66
N THR A 122 -7.17 21.48 -4.50
CA THR A 122 -6.18 21.58 -5.60
C THR A 122 -5.55 20.25 -5.99
N GLU A 123 -5.85 19.19 -5.24
CA GLU A 123 -5.40 17.83 -5.55
C GLU A 123 -6.54 17.02 -6.13
N LEU A 124 -6.53 16.96 -7.45
CA LEU A 124 -7.41 16.16 -8.30
C LEU A 124 -7.53 14.69 -7.84
N VAL A 125 -6.54 14.23 -7.08
CA VAL A 125 -6.38 12.87 -6.57
C VAL A 125 -7.26 12.56 -5.36
N ARG A 126 -7.83 13.54 -4.67
CA ARG A 126 -8.48 13.31 -3.36
C ARG A 126 -10.01 13.38 -3.35
N MET A 127 -10.64 13.70 -4.48
CA MET A 127 -12.10 13.82 -4.53
C MET A 127 -12.70 13.39 -5.87
N SER A 128 -13.44 12.29 -5.84
CA SER A 128 -14.34 11.94 -6.94
C SER A 128 -15.50 12.94 -6.98
N HIS A 129 -15.68 13.64 -8.10
CA HIS A 129 -16.73 14.65 -8.25
C HIS A 129 -17.18 14.76 -9.71
N CYS A 130 -18.40 15.23 -9.93
CA CYS A 130 -18.94 15.51 -11.25
C CYS A 130 -19.31 16.98 -11.37
N GLY A 131 -19.05 17.58 -12.52
CA GLY A 131 -19.32 18.99 -12.76
C GLY A 131 -18.63 19.50 -14.01
N SER A 132 -18.50 20.82 -14.08
CA SER A 132 -17.73 21.48 -15.14
C SER A 132 -16.35 21.86 -14.62
N PHE A 133 -15.31 21.51 -15.37
CA PHE A 133 -13.92 21.83 -15.06
C PHE A 133 -13.15 22.17 -16.34
N VAL A 134 -11.95 22.73 -16.19
CA VAL A 134 -11.08 23.07 -17.32
C VAL A 134 -9.97 22.04 -17.43
N LEU A 135 -9.82 21.43 -18.61
CA LEU A 135 -8.76 20.50 -18.95
C LEU A 135 -8.03 21.04 -20.18
N ASP A 136 -6.70 21.23 -20.07
CA ASP A 136 -5.86 21.75 -21.16
C ASP A 136 -6.40 23.02 -21.83
N GLY A 137 -7.00 23.91 -21.03
CA GLY A 137 -7.60 25.16 -21.50
C GLY A 137 -8.98 25.03 -22.15
N ARG A 138 -9.55 23.82 -22.26
CA ARG A 138 -10.91 23.57 -22.75
C ARG A 138 -11.86 23.29 -21.59
N TYR A 139 -13.09 23.78 -21.70
CA TYR A 139 -14.15 23.46 -20.75
C TYR A 139 -14.66 22.04 -21.00
N VAL A 140 -14.75 21.25 -19.94
CA VAL A 140 -15.27 19.88 -19.95
C VAL A 140 -16.38 19.78 -18.92
N ASN A 141 -17.48 19.12 -19.28
CA ASN A 141 -18.52 18.72 -18.35
C ASN A 141 -18.48 17.19 -18.20
N GLY A 142 -18.25 16.71 -16.98
CA GLY A 142 -18.05 15.28 -16.74
C GLY A 142 -17.80 14.92 -15.30
N CYS A 143 -17.35 13.68 -15.09
CA CYS A 143 -16.99 13.14 -13.80
C CYS A 143 -15.50 12.83 -13.75
N LEU A 144 -14.90 13.13 -12.61
CA LEU A 144 -13.61 12.63 -12.21
C LEU A 144 -13.79 11.60 -11.10
N GLN A 145 -13.13 10.46 -11.26
CA GLN A 145 -13.08 9.39 -10.28
C GLN A 145 -11.61 9.18 -9.87
N SER A 146 -11.36 9.19 -8.56
CA SER A 146 -10.06 8.86 -7.97
C SER A 146 -10.21 7.72 -6.97
N CYS A 147 -9.20 6.88 -6.91
CA CYS A 147 -9.16 5.66 -6.10
C CYS A 147 -7.71 5.28 -5.81
N ASP A 148 -7.47 4.91 -4.56
CA ASP A 148 -6.16 4.63 -3.96
C ASP A 148 -6.14 3.26 -3.24
N ASP A 149 -7.23 2.51 -3.32
CA ASP A 149 -7.48 1.29 -2.55
C ASP A 149 -7.04 -0.01 -3.24
N GLY A 150 -6.49 0.06 -4.46
CA GLY A 150 -5.90 -1.07 -5.17
C GLY A 150 -5.58 -0.78 -6.64
N ASP A 151 -5.01 -1.78 -7.31
CA ASP A 151 -4.67 -1.74 -8.74
C ASP A 151 -5.92 -1.73 -9.63
N GLY A 152 -5.84 -1.06 -10.79
CA GLY A 152 -6.81 -1.20 -11.87
C GLY A 152 -8.21 -0.68 -11.53
N CYS A 153 -8.31 0.43 -10.82
CA CYS A 153 -9.59 0.98 -10.41
C CYS A 153 -10.55 1.22 -11.61
N ASN A 154 -11.69 0.53 -11.55
CA ASN A 154 -12.90 0.76 -12.32
C ASN A 154 -14.07 0.73 -11.33
N SER A 155 -15.11 1.56 -11.54
CA SER A 155 -16.18 1.74 -10.54
C SER A 155 -16.75 0.40 -10.01
N ALA A 156 -16.52 0.13 -8.73
CA ALA A 156 -17.16 -0.91 -7.93
C ALA A 156 -17.31 -0.39 -6.49
N PRO A 157 -18.38 -0.73 -5.75
CA PRO A 157 -18.54 -0.33 -4.35
C PRO A 157 -17.41 -0.93 -3.50
N SER A 158 -16.67 -0.07 -2.79
CA SER A 158 -15.54 -0.48 -1.95
C SER A 158 -16.04 -1.12 -0.63
N ASP A 159 -15.69 -2.37 -0.38
CA ASP A 159 -15.88 -3.02 0.91
C ASP A 159 -14.52 -3.07 1.65
N ARG A 160 -14.32 -2.15 2.60
CA ARG A 160 -13.04 -1.99 3.31
C ARG A 160 -12.97 -2.95 4.50
N SER A 161 -12.16 -4.00 4.38
CA SER A 161 -11.79 -4.88 5.50
C SER A 161 -10.27 -5.03 5.61
N SER A 162 -9.62 -4.09 6.30
CA SER A 162 -8.20 -4.13 6.66
C SER A 162 -7.99 -4.26 8.18
N TRP A 163 -8.84 -5.04 8.86
CA TRP A 163 -8.73 -5.25 10.31
C TRP A 163 -7.98 -6.56 10.67
N LEU A 164 -7.73 -7.42 9.70
CA LEU A 164 -7.09 -8.74 9.92
C LEU A 164 -5.56 -8.69 10.02
N ARG A 165 -4.91 -7.62 9.52
CA ARG A 165 -3.43 -7.51 9.57
C ARG A 165 -2.91 -6.97 10.91
N THR A 166 -3.72 -6.23 11.67
CA THR A 166 -3.35 -5.71 12.98
C THR A 166 -3.54 -6.71 14.13
N ALA A 167 -4.37 -7.75 13.94
CA ALA A 167 -4.58 -8.79 14.95
C ALA A 167 -3.45 -9.84 15.02
N ALA A 168 -2.76 -10.12 13.92
CA ALA A 168 -1.70 -11.14 13.89
C ALA A 168 -0.41 -10.69 14.63
N ALA A 169 -0.13 -9.38 14.66
CA ALA A 169 1.06 -8.83 15.32
C ALA A 169 0.96 -8.80 16.85
N SER A 170 -0.24 -8.74 17.43
CA SER A 170 -0.44 -8.70 18.88
C SER A 170 -0.37 -10.08 19.55
N VAL A 171 -0.75 -11.14 18.82
CA VAL A 171 -0.73 -12.53 19.31
C VAL A 171 0.70 -13.06 19.43
N THR A 172 1.58 -12.71 18.49
CA THR A 172 2.98 -13.17 18.49
C THR A 172 3.81 -12.54 19.62
N ILE A 173 3.61 -11.25 19.91
CA ILE A 173 4.25 -10.57 21.04
C ILE A 173 3.82 -11.18 22.38
N SER A 174 2.54 -11.52 22.51
CA SER A 174 1.99 -12.12 23.74
C SER A 174 2.53 -13.52 24.01
N LEU A 175 2.68 -14.36 22.98
CA LEU A 175 3.24 -15.72 23.09
C LEU A 175 4.72 -15.71 23.49
N ILE A 176 5.50 -14.74 23.00
CA ILE A 176 6.93 -14.62 23.30
C ILE A 176 7.14 -14.14 24.75
N LEU A 177 6.29 -13.24 25.25
CA LEU A 177 6.29 -12.82 26.66
C LEU A 177 5.87 -13.97 27.61
N LEU A 178 4.95 -14.83 27.18
CA LEU A 178 4.53 -16.02 27.94
C LEU A 178 5.62 -17.09 27.98
N ALA A 179 6.33 -17.34 26.88
CA ALA A 179 7.42 -18.31 26.81
C ALA A 179 8.62 -17.92 27.71
N ASN A 180 8.87 -16.61 27.87
CA ASN A 180 9.94 -16.10 28.73
C ASN A 180 9.57 -15.99 30.22
N ARG A 181 8.29 -16.20 30.58
CA ARG A 181 7.81 -16.18 31.97
C ARG A 181 7.71 -17.55 32.64
N MET A 182 7.93 -18.65 31.93
CA MET A 182 7.90 -19.98 32.57
C MET A 182 9.15 -20.16 33.46
N PRO A 183 8.99 -20.24 34.80
CA PRO A 183 10.08 -20.66 35.64
C PRO A 183 10.36 -22.15 35.37
N PHE A 184 11.62 -22.47 35.06
CA PHE A 184 12.13 -23.84 35.00
C PHE A 184 12.08 -24.45 36.42
N HIS A 185 10.90 -24.92 36.83
CA HIS A 185 10.71 -25.62 38.10
C HIS A 185 9.67 -26.73 37.94
N ILE A 186 9.91 -27.68 37.02
CA ILE A 186 9.40 -29.06 37.06
C ILE A 186 10.38 -29.86 36.18
N PHE A 187 11.49 -30.30 36.76
CA PHE A 187 12.25 -31.50 36.36
C PHE A 187 13.39 -31.67 37.37
N ARG A 188 13.03 -31.89 38.63
CA ARG A 188 13.76 -32.79 39.54
C ARG A 188 12.90 -33.10 40.75
#